data_AF-A0A9N8M7Q1-F1
#
_entry.id   AF-A0A9N8M7Q1-F1
#
_cell.length_a   1.000
_cell.length_b   1.000
_cell.length_c   1.000
_cell.angle_alpha   90.00
_cell.angle_beta   90.00
_cell.angle_gamma   90.00
#
_symmetry.space_group_name_H-M   'P 1'
#
loop_
_entity.id
_entity.type
_entity.pdbx_description
1 polymer ?
#
loop_
_entity_poly.entity_id
_entity_poly.type
_entity_poly.pdbx_seq_one_letter_code
_entity_poly.pdbx_strand_id
1 'polypeptide(L)'
;MGPDADINSGGNAIQSLRAFGMATAKAEGGKDTIMWSADGQTVAVAGHWVKLQDVKTMMKDAITTAEQQLKTLLARAKDQSFLANFDFAKVVDKPSQDEPDMWFGSMASNEDHLDLRSYSNQVLPTILSLRKDVGLDRWMAEPDWDKVQRLWDEENDFLKSLLVAVHITSGMPSRGSELLETTWRNDYGTRLRNVLAGHDGEILLDSTYSKTEYKSTRIKQNLRFLHPRLANIMAIYLSTVRQTTDRLFRRKHKASRNYLWCNVNPNVERRVARWDTTILSRELTERATRAHVGKGLNVSQFRQLIEAVAHKHFRTGRLRQAMSVLFPAESTKDNEDDNLDDLTLLGLDGYSDDVDDIADAAADHMAGLGPGRHGHGQDPFSAQSGRSDETSWIHYARQKIHRAGMDEGVISNARVASRVYQAFFGLFGATAPAPTPSIAGQT
;
A
#
# COMPACT_ATOMS: atom_id res chain seq x y z
N MET A 1 52.53 -17.21 5.40
CA MET A 1 51.22 -17.20 6.08
C MET A 1 50.95 -15.76 6.44
N GLY A 2 50.05 -15.13 5.69
CA GLY A 2 49.81 -13.68 5.78
C GLY A 2 48.87 -13.32 6.95
N PRO A 3 48.96 -12.10 7.49
CA PRO A 3 48.19 -11.62 8.64
C PRO A 3 46.66 -11.54 8.42
N ASP A 4 46.17 -11.83 7.21
CA ASP A 4 44.74 -11.75 6.86
C ASP A 4 43.92 -13.00 7.23
N ALA A 5 44.58 -14.12 7.60
CA ALA A 5 43.88 -15.36 7.96
C ALA A 5 43.18 -15.29 9.34
N ASP A 6 43.77 -14.56 10.29
CA ASP A 6 43.25 -14.45 11.67
C ASP A 6 42.04 -13.51 11.77
N ILE A 7 41.95 -12.49 10.90
CA ILE A 7 40.84 -11.52 10.88
C ILE A 7 39.52 -12.18 10.44
N ASN A 8 39.57 -13.10 9.48
CA ASN A 8 38.40 -13.87 9.03
C ASN A 8 37.85 -14.82 10.11
N SER A 9 38.72 -15.33 11.00
CA SER A 9 38.29 -16.24 12.08
C SER A 9 37.46 -15.51 13.15
N GLY A 10 37.81 -14.26 13.48
CA GLY A 10 37.08 -13.44 14.45
C GLY A 10 35.72 -12.98 13.94
N GLY A 11 35.63 -12.61 12.66
CA GLY A 11 34.36 -12.25 12.02
C GLY A 11 33.35 -13.39 12.01
N ASN A 12 33.81 -14.60 11.66
CA ASN A 12 32.98 -15.81 11.66
C ASN A 12 32.54 -16.23 13.08
N ALA A 13 33.38 -16.01 14.09
CA ALA A 13 33.04 -16.26 15.50
C ALA A 13 31.94 -15.29 16.00
N ILE A 14 32.00 -14.01 15.61
CA ILE A 14 30.97 -13.03 15.97
C ILE A 14 29.64 -13.35 15.27
N GLN A 15 29.68 -13.74 13.99
CA GLN A 15 28.48 -14.12 13.24
C GLN A 15 27.81 -15.39 13.78
N SER A 16 28.60 -16.40 14.15
CA SER A 16 28.07 -17.63 14.77
C SER A 16 27.49 -17.39 16.16
N LEU A 17 28.13 -16.54 16.98
CA LEU A 17 27.56 -16.11 18.28
C LEU A 17 26.27 -15.31 18.11
N ARG A 18 26.17 -14.45 17.10
CA ARG A 18 24.93 -13.71 16.78
C ARG A 18 23.83 -14.67 16.31
N ALA A 19 24.13 -15.58 15.40
CA ALA A 19 23.17 -16.57 14.92
C ALA A 19 22.69 -17.49 16.05
N PHE A 20 23.60 -17.90 16.94
CA PHE A 20 23.27 -18.65 18.15
C PHE A 20 22.41 -17.83 19.12
N GLY A 21 22.72 -16.55 19.34
CA GLY A 21 21.92 -15.63 20.15
C GLY A 21 20.50 -15.45 19.58
N MET A 22 20.36 -15.29 18.26
CA MET A 22 19.07 -15.23 17.58
C MET A 22 18.30 -16.55 17.68
N ALA A 23 18.95 -17.69 17.51
CA ALA A 23 18.33 -19.00 17.67
C ALA A 23 17.86 -19.23 19.11
N THR A 24 18.65 -18.81 20.10
CA THR A 24 18.31 -18.89 21.52
C THR A 24 17.13 -17.97 21.85
N ALA A 25 17.15 -16.72 21.38
CA ALA A 25 16.03 -15.79 21.56
C ALA A 25 14.73 -16.27 20.89
N LYS A 26 14.82 -16.95 19.73
CA LYS A 26 13.67 -17.62 19.08
C LYS A 26 13.18 -18.81 19.91
N ALA A 27 14.08 -19.59 20.50
CA ALA A 27 13.77 -20.79 21.28
C ALA A 27 13.24 -20.49 22.70
N GLU A 28 13.66 -19.39 23.32
CA GLU A 28 13.24 -19.02 24.67
C GLU A 28 11.76 -18.65 24.79
N GLY A 29 11.08 -18.40 23.66
CA GLY A 29 9.67 -18.01 23.62
C GLY A 29 9.47 -16.60 24.18
N GLY A 30 8.95 -15.68 23.38
CA GLY A 30 8.63 -14.34 23.86
C GLY A 30 7.60 -14.38 25.01
N LYS A 31 7.59 -13.36 25.87
CA LYS A 31 6.51 -13.18 26.86
C LYS A 31 5.15 -13.25 26.16
N ASP A 32 4.21 -14.02 26.71
CA ASP A 32 2.84 -14.19 26.19
C ASP A 32 2.14 -12.82 26.06
N THR A 33 2.29 -12.20 24.90
CA THR A 33 1.77 -10.86 24.62
C THR A 33 0.36 -10.95 24.02
N ILE A 34 -0.03 -12.16 23.60
CA ILE A 34 -1.28 -12.48 22.91
C ILE A 34 -1.93 -13.66 23.60
N MET A 35 -3.17 -13.50 24.05
CA MET A 35 -3.99 -14.62 24.54
C MET A 35 -5.33 -14.63 23.83
N TRP A 36 -5.87 -15.81 23.58
CA TRP A 36 -7.17 -15.96 22.93
C TRP A 36 -8.23 -16.45 23.89
N SER A 37 -9.46 -15.96 23.73
CA SER A 37 -10.63 -16.64 24.27
C SER A 37 -10.81 -18.01 23.62
N ALA A 38 -11.48 -18.92 24.34
CA ALA A 38 -11.72 -20.29 23.87
C ALA A 38 -12.50 -20.35 22.55
N ASP A 39 -13.42 -19.39 22.32
CA ASP A 39 -14.20 -19.26 21.09
C ASP A 39 -13.41 -18.65 19.90
N GLY A 40 -12.19 -18.14 20.14
CA GLY A 40 -11.36 -17.47 19.14
C GLY A 40 -11.93 -16.14 18.61
N GLN A 41 -12.92 -15.55 19.29
CA GLN A 41 -13.55 -14.28 18.91
C GLN A 41 -13.04 -13.07 19.68
N THR A 42 -12.25 -13.30 20.73
CA THR A 42 -11.64 -12.25 21.55
C THR A 42 -10.16 -12.54 21.73
N VAL A 43 -9.34 -11.50 21.63
CA VAL A 43 -7.90 -11.59 21.79
C VAL A 43 -7.41 -10.51 22.76
N ALA A 44 -6.60 -10.92 23.72
CA ALA A 44 -5.88 -10.01 24.59
C ALA A 44 -4.61 -9.57 23.86
N VAL A 45 -4.47 -8.26 23.58
CA VAL A 45 -3.26 -7.67 22.99
C VAL A 45 -2.80 -6.55 23.90
N ALA A 46 -1.52 -6.54 24.27
CA ALA A 46 -0.94 -5.56 25.19
C ALA A 46 -1.76 -5.40 26.50
N GLY A 47 -2.26 -6.51 27.04
CA GLY A 47 -3.04 -6.54 28.28
C GLY A 47 -4.52 -6.14 28.16
N HIS A 48 -5.04 -5.91 26.95
CA HIS A 48 -6.43 -5.48 26.73
C HIS A 48 -7.20 -6.49 25.87
N TRP A 49 -8.38 -6.89 26.32
CA TRP A 49 -9.27 -7.75 25.55
C TRP A 49 -9.96 -6.97 24.43
N VAL A 50 -9.82 -7.47 23.21
CA VAL A 50 -10.40 -6.90 21.99
C VAL A 50 -11.29 -7.95 21.33
N LYS A 51 -12.56 -7.61 21.09
CA LYS A 51 -13.48 -8.47 20.34
C LYS A 51 -13.34 -8.21 18.85
N LEU A 52 -13.32 -9.28 18.04
CA LEU A 52 -13.22 -9.16 16.58
C LEU A 52 -14.44 -8.45 15.96
N GLN A 53 -15.60 -8.54 16.60
CA GLN A 53 -16.81 -7.82 16.16
C GLN A 53 -16.66 -6.30 16.27
N ASP A 54 -15.97 -5.80 17.29
CA ASP A 54 -15.73 -4.37 17.48
C ASP A 54 -14.73 -3.87 16.44
N VAL A 55 -13.69 -4.67 16.15
CA VAL A 55 -12.73 -4.41 15.06
C VAL A 55 -13.43 -4.35 13.70
N LYS A 56 -14.33 -5.29 13.42
CA LYS A 56 -15.14 -5.31 12.19
C LYS A 56 -16.00 -4.06 12.06
N THR A 57 -16.63 -3.63 13.15
CA THR A 57 -17.46 -2.41 13.17
C THR A 57 -16.59 -1.17 12.90
N MET A 58 -15.45 -1.06 13.58
CA MET A 58 -14.47 0.01 13.35
C MET A 58 -14.02 0.10 11.88
N MET A 59 -13.75 -1.04 11.23
CA MET A 59 -13.36 -1.08 9.82
C MET A 59 -14.47 -0.58 8.88
N LYS A 60 -15.72 -1.00 9.12
CA LYS A 60 -16.89 -0.56 8.34
C LYS A 60 -17.16 0.94 8.52
N ASP A 61 -17.04 1.43 9.75
CA ASP A 61 -17.22 2.84 10.07
C ASP A 61 -16.12 3.69 9.43
N ALA A 62 -14.87 3.19 9.39
CA ALA A 62 -13.77 3.88 8.71
C ALA A 62 -14.02 4.05 7.20
N ILE A 63 -14.53 3.01 6.52
CA ILE A 63 -14.90 3.09 5.10
C ILE A 63 -16.03 4.11 4.91
N THR A 64 -17.09 4.02 5.73
CA THR A 64 -18.26 4.91 5.65
C THR A 64 -17.90 6.36 5.94
N THR A 65 -17.00 6.60 6.90
CA THR A 65 -16.50 7.94 7.23
C THR A 65 -15.73 8.56 6.06
N ALA A 66 -14.82 7.80 5.45
CA ALA A 66 -14.08 8.26 4.28
C ALA A 66 -15.02 8.57 3.10
N GLU A 67 -16.02 7.73 2.87
CA GLU A 67 -17.04 7.96 1.84
C GLU A 67 -17.84 9.25 2.09
N GLN A 68 -18.30 9.46 3.32
CA GLN A 68 -19.09 10.64 3.68
C GLN A 68 -18.28 11.92 3.55
N GLN A 69 -17.01 11.91 3.97
CA GLN A 69 -16.12 13.06 3.82
C GLN A 69 -15.80 13.36 2.35
N LEU A 70 -15.63 12.33 1.51
CA LEU A 70 -15.53 12.55 0.06
C LEU A 70 -16.80 13.19 -0.51
N LYS A 71 -17.99 12.72 -0.11
CA LYS A 71 -19.27 13.32 -0.52
C LYS A 71 -19.35 14.79 -0.14
N THR A 72 -18.90 15.16 1.07
CA THR A 72 -18.83 16.58 1.49
C THR A 72 -17.92 17.40 0.59
N LEU A 73 -16.75 16.89 0.21
CA LEU A 73 -15.85 17.56 -0.73
C LEU A 73 -16.51 17.73 -2.11
N LEU A 74 -17.15 16.68 -2.62
CA LEU A 74 -17.82 16.68 -3.92
C LEU A 74 -19.06 17.58 -3.95
N ALA A 75 -19.73 17.80 -2.82
CA ALA A 75 -20.90 18.69 -2.69
C ALA A 75 -20.60 20.17 -3.02
N ARG A 76 -19.31 20.54 -3.16
CA ARG A 76 -18.91 21.86 -3.66
C ARG A 76 -19.16 22.04 -5.17
N ALA A 77 -19.23 20.94 -5.92
CA ALA A 77 -19.73 20.96 -7.28
C ALA A 77 -21.28 20.98 -7.25
N LYS A 78 -21.87 21.89 -8.04
CA LYS A 78 -23.33 22.03 -8.11
C LYS A 78 -23.98 20.83 -8.80
N ASP A 79 -23.32 20.32 -9.83
CA ASP A 79 -23.74 19.16 -10.59
C ASP A 79 -22.68 18.06 -10.46
N GLN A 80 -23.11 16.88 -10.00
CA GLN A 80 -22.27 15.69 -9.84
C GLN A 80 -22.51 14.65 -10.94
N SER A 81 -23.29 14.99 -11.99
CA SER A 81 -23.54 14.12 -13.14
C SER A 81 -22.25 13.67 -13.85
N PHE A 82 -21.18 14.47 -13.79
CA PHE A 82 -19.86 14.12 -14.32
C PHE A 82 -19.28 12.84 -13.70
N LEU A 83 -19.74 12.43 -12.51
CA LEU A 83 -19.34 11.16 -11.90
C LEU A 83 -19.78 9.95 -12.74
N ALA A 84 -20.87 10.08 -13.51
CA ALA A 84 -21.35 9.02 -14.40
C ALA A 84 -20.43 8.80 -15.62
N ASN A 85 -19.57 9.76 -15.93
CA ASN A 85 -18.57 9.63 -16.99
C ASN A 85 -17.34 8.83 -16.54
N PHE A 86 -17.19 8.57 -15.23
CA PHE A 86 -16.10 7.76 -14.73
C PHE A 86 -16.39 6.27 -14.90
N ASP A 87 -15.67 5.62 -15.81
CA ASP A 87 -15.69 4.17 -15.99
C ASP A 87 -14.41 3.55 -15.42
N PHE A 88 -14.29 3.55 -14.08
CA PHE A 88 -13.09 3.03 -13.40
C PHE A 88 -12.84 1.54 -13.68
N ALA A 89 -13.83 0.78 -14.13
CA ALA A 89 -13.64 -0.62 -14.52
C ALA A 89 -12.66 -0.77 -15.70
N LYS A 90 -12.58 0.25 -16.56
CA LYS A 90 -11.71 0.29 -17.73
C LYS A 90 -10.43 1.10 -17.53
N VAL A 91 -10.30 1.80 -16.41
CA VAL A 91 -9.11 2.59 -16.10
C VAL A 91 -8.00 1.65 -15.63
N VAL A 92 -6.94 1.53 -16.41
CA VAL A 92 -5.81 0.65 -16.12
C VAL A 92 -4.52 1.45 -16.13
N ASP A 93 -3.66 1.21 -15.15
CA ASP A 93 -2.36 1.83 -15.04
C ASP A 93 -1.28 1.01 -15.74
N LYS A 94 -0.20 1.66 -16.18
CA LYS A 94 1.02 1.02 -16.71
C LYS A 94 2.19 1.27 -15.75
N PRO A 95 2.48 0.34 -14.82
CA PRO A 95 3.50 0.52 -13.78
C PRO A 95 4.93 0.76 -14.30
N SER A 96 5.20 0.35 -15.55
CA SER A 96 6.47 0.56 -16.24
C SER A 96 6.73 2.02 -16.68
N GLN A 97 5.70 2.87 -16.69
CA GLN A 97 5.83 4.27 -17.09
C GLN A 97 6.56 5.07 -16.02
N ASP A 98 7.73 5.59 -16.39
CA ASP A 98 8.67 6.31 -15.51
C ASP A 98 8.73 7.83 -15.76
N GLU A 99 7.96 8.34 -16.74
CA GLU A 99 7.96 9.78 -17.01
C GLU A 99 7.48 10.58 -15.78
N PRO A 100 8.04 11.78 -15.53
CA PRO A 100 7.59 12.65 -14.46
C PRO A 100 6.11 12.99 -14.57
N ASP A 101 5.44 13.15 -13.42
CA ASP A 101 4.02 13.46 -13.33
C ASP A 101 3.06 12.42 -13.93
N MET A 102 3.56 11.25 -14.34
CA MET A 102 2.71 10.15 -14.77
C MET A 102 1.92 9.54 -13.62
N TRP A 103 0.66 9.24 -13.92
CA TRP A 103 -0.31 8.47 -13.14
C TRP A 103 -1.40 7.98 -14.10
N PHE A 104 -2.29 7.09 -13.64
CA PHE A 104 -3.30 6.49 -14.51
C PHE A 104 -4.16 7.53 -15.26
N GLY A 105 -4.44 8.70 -14.68
CA GLY A 105 -5.22 9.75 -15.33
C GLY A 105 -4.46 10.57 -16.39
N SER A 106 -3.13 10.45 -16.46
CA SER A 106 -2.32 11.05 -17.55
C SER A 106 -2.26 10.16 -18.80
N MET A 107 -2.78 8.93 -18.73
CA MET A 107 -2.67 7.98 -19.82
C MET A 107 -3.76 8.20 -20.88
N ALA A 108 -3.35 8.30 -22.14
CA ALA A 108 -4.28 8.47 -23.26
C ALA A 108 -5.35 7.36 -23.35
N SER A 109 -5.02 6.13 -22.94
CA SER A 109 -5.98 5.01 -22.91
C SER A 109 -7.12 5.19 -21.90
N ASN A 110 -6.98 6.09 -20.93
CA ASN A 110 -7.95 6.31 -19.87
C ASN A 110 -8.73 7.63 -20.06
N GLU A 111 -8.43 8.42 -21.10
CA GLU A 111 -9.04 9.74 -21.32
C GLU A 111 -10.56 9.63 -21.54
N ASP A 112 -11.00 8.65 -22.33
CA ASP A 112 -12.42 8.39 -22.61
C ASP A 112 -13.20 7.85 -21.39
N HIS A 113 -12.51 7.54 -20.29
CA HIS A 113 -13.07 6.96 -19.08
C HIS A 113 -12.99 7.89 -17.87
N LEU A 114 -12.46 9.12 -18.05
CA LEU A 114 -12.20 10.07 -16.99
C LEU A 114 -12.61 11.50 -17.38
N ASP A 115 -13.33 12.19 -16.50
CA ASP A 115 -13.54 13.63 -16.59
C ASP A 115 -12.79 14.39 -15.48
N LEU A 116 -11.54 14.72 -15.78
CA LEU A 116 -10.64 15.38 -14.81
C LEU A 116 -10.92 16.88 -14.62
N ARG A 117 -11.74 17.50 -15.48
CA ARG A 117 -11.91 18.96 -15.51
C ARG A 117 -13.24 19.41 -14.93
N SER A 118 -14.32 18.63 -15.06
CA SER A 118 -15.67 19.04 -14.66
C SER A 118 -15.78 19.50 -13.22
N TYR A 119 -15.22 18.76 -12.26
CA TYR A 119 -15.19 19.20 -10.86
C TYR A 119 -14.45 20.55 -10.70
N SER A 120 -13.27 20.69 -11.30
CA SER A 120 -12.47 21.90 -11.21
C SER A 120 -13.14 23.12 -11.85
N ASN A 121 -13.85 22.93 -12.97
CA ASN A 121 -14.57 23.97 -13.70
C ASN A 121 -15.73 24.54 -12.88
N GLN A 122 -16.35 23.71 -12.04
CA GLN A 122 -17.43 24.14 -11.15
C GLN A 122 -16.90 24.78 -9.86
N VAL A 123 -15.83 24.24 -9.28
CA VAL A 123 -15.33 24.69 -7.97
C VAL A 123 -14.47 25.94 -8.08
N LEU A 124 -13.58 26.04 -9.08
CA LEU A 124 -12.67 27.19 -9.21
C LEU A 124 -13.39 28.55 -9.21
N PRO A 125 -14.49 28.77 -9.97
CA PRO A 125 -15.20 30.05 -9.94
C PRO A 125 -15.75 30.45 -8.56
N THR A 126 -16.03 29.49 -7.68
CA THR A 126 -16.57 29.77 -6.33
C THR A 126 -15.52 30.26 -5.33
N ILE A 127 -14.25 29.96 -5.62
CA ILE A 127 -13.08 30.25 -4.77
C ILE A 127 -12.12 31.25 -5.43
N LEU A 128 -12.47 31.81 -6.60
CA LEU A 128 -11.75 32.89 -7.23
C LEU A 128 -12.47 34.22 -6.97
N SER A 129 -11.69 35.26 -6.72
CA SER A 129 -12.13 36.65 -6.57
C SER A 129 -11.48 37.49 -7.66
N LEU A 130 -12.24 38.44 -8.23
CA LEU A 130 -11.70 39.41 -9.18
C LEU A 130 -11.00 40.54 -8.42
N ARG A 131 -9.73 40.76 -8.72
CA ARG A 131 -8.93 41.85 -8.18
C ARG A 131 -8.35 42.68 -9.31
N LYS A 132 -8.46 44.00 -9.20
CA LYS A 132 -7.84 44.92 -10.16
C LYS A 132 -6.34 45.00 -9.90
N ASP A 133 -5.54 44.61 -10.89
CA ASP A 133 -4.11 44.87 -10.90
C ASP A 133 -3.88 46.35 -11.24
N VAL A 134 -3.28 47.08 -10.31
CA VAL A 134 -3.03 48.53 -10.44
C VAL A 134 -1.91 48.82 -11.45
N GLY A 135 -0.97 47.89 -11.64
CA GLY A 135 0.14 48.04 -12.59
C GLY A 135 -0.24 47.70 -14.04
N LEU A 136 -1.14 46.73 -14.22
CA LEU A 136 -1.58 46.29 -15.56
C LEU A 136 -2.93 46.86 -16.01
N ASP A 137 -3.60 47.64 -15.14
CA ASP A 137 -4.97 48.16 -15.32
C ASP A 137 -5.98 47.08 -15.79
N ARG A 138 -5.83 45.86 -15.26
CA ARG A 138 -6.63 44.68 -15.66
C ARG A 138 -7.21 43.97 -14.45
N TRP A 139 -8.42 43.45 -14.61
CA TRP A 139 -9.03 42.56 -13.63
C TRP A 139 -8.42 41.17 -13.76
N MET A 140 -7.84 40.66 -12.67
CA MET A 140 -7.28 39.33 -12.59
C MET A 140 -8.07 38.47 -11.61
N ALA A 141 -8.25 37.20 -11.98
CA ALA A 141 -8.82 36.21 -11.07
C ALA A 141 -7.73 35.70 -10.10
N GLU A 142 -7.88 36.04 -8.83
CA GLU A 142 -7.03 35.59 -7.73
C GLU A 142 -7.79 34.61 -6.83
N PRO A 143 -7.17 33.51 -6.36
CA PRO A 143 -7.78 32.64 -5.37
C PRO A 143 -8.05 33.38 -4.06
N ASP A 144 -9.27 33.24 -3.55
CA ASP A 144 -9.62 33.57 -2.18
C ASP A 144 -8.96 32.53 -1.26
N TRP A 145 -7.84 32.90 -0.67
CA TRP A 145 -7.02 31.97 0.11
C TRP A 145 -7.70 31.45 1.37
N ASP A 146 -8.70 32.14 1.92
CA ASP A 146 -9.45 31.68 3.08
C ASP A 146 -10.45 30.60 2.70
N LYS A 147 -11.10 30.73 1.53
CA LYS A 147 -11.92 29.64 0.96
C LYS A 147 -11.06 28.44 0.56
N VAL A 148 -9.90 28.69 -0.02
CA VAL A 148 -8.95 27.62 -0.40
C VAL A 148 -8.44 26.89 0.84
N GLN A 149 -8.12 27.62 1.92
CA GLN A 149 -7.65 26.99 3.16
C GLN A 149 -8.73 26.08 3.76
N ARG A 150 -9.99 26.52 3.81
CA ARG A 150 -11.11 25.67 4.25
C ARG A 150 -11.26 24.39 3.43
N LEU A 151 -11.09 24.48 2.10
CA LEU A 151 -11.09 23.30 1.23
C LEU A 151 -9.92 22.35 1.57
N TRP A 152 -8.72 22.89 1.83
CA TRP A 152 -7.57 22.07 2.22
C TRP A 152 -7.73 21.44 3.60
N ASP A 153 -8.35 22.13 4.55
CA ASP A 153 -8.60 21.59 5.88
C ASP A 153 -9.60 20.41 5.80
N GLU A 154 -10.67 20.55 5.03
CA GLU A 154 -11.62 19.47 4.72
C GLU A 154 -10.95 18.30 3.96
N GLU A 155 -10.10 18.60 2.97
CA GLU A 155 -9.31 17.59 2.24
C GLU A 155 -8.36 16.84 3.19
N ASN A 156 -7.72 17.55 4.12
CA ASN A 156 -6.79 16.98 5.07
C ASN A 156 -7.50 16.03 6.05
N ASP A 157 -8.69 16.38 6.53
CA ASP A 157 -9.50 15.51 7.39
C ASP A 157 -10.04 14.28 6.64
N PHE A 158 -10.41 14.45 5.37
CA PHE A 158 -10.70 13.33 4.47
C PHE A 158 -9.49 12.40 4.31
N LEU A 159 -8.30 12.95 4.03
CA LEU A 159 -7.08 12.17 3.81
C LEU A 159 -6.66 11.40 5.07
N LYS A 160 -6.77 11.99 6.27
CA LYS A 160 -6.55 11.26 7.54
C LYS A 160 -7.49 10.07 7.66
N SER A 161 -8.75 10.27 7.27
CA SER A 161 -9.75 9.23 7.37
C SER A 161 -9.55 8.11 6.37
N LEU A 162 -9.19 8.46 5.14
CA LEU A 162 -8.82 7.54 4.08
C LEU A 162 -7.57 6.76 4.46
N LEU A 163 -6.55 7.42 5.02
CA LEU A 163 -5.30 6.80 5.47
C LEU A 163 -5.56 5.66 6.46
N VAL A 164 -6.34 5.92 7.52
CA VAL A 164 -6.69 4.87 8.49
C VAL A 164 -7.54 3.79 7.84
N ALA A 165 -8.53 4.14 7.02
CA ALA A 165 -9.39 3.15 6.36
C ALA A 165 -8.57 2.20 5.46
N VAL A 166 -7.64 2.74 4.67
CA VAL A 166 -6.70 1.97 3.86
C VAL A 166 -5.85 1.06 4.75
N HIS A 167 -5.28 1.59 5.83
CA HIS A 167 -4.41 0.83 6.73
C HIS A 167 -5.08 -0.40 7.33
N ILE A 168 -6.36 -0.27 7.74
CA ILE A 168 -7.07 -1.34 8.46
C ILE A 168 -7.92 -2.24 7.57
N THR A 169 -8.05 -1.99 6.25
CA THR A 169 -8.94 -2.79 5.39
C THR A 169 -8.29 -3.39 4.14
N SER A 170 -7.04 -3.03 3.83
CA SER A 170 -6.38 -3.42 2.57
C SER A 170 -5.61 -4.75 2.66
N GLY A 171 -5.86 -5.56 3.68
CA GLY A 171 -5.12 -6.80 3.97
C GLY A 171 -4.31 -6.68 5.25
N MET A 172 -3.23 -7.45 5.34
CA MET A 172 -2.26 -7.33 6.43
C MET A 172 -1.76 -5.87 6.51
N PRO A 173 -1.87 -5.20 7.67
CA PRO A 173 -1.49 -3.80 7.80
C PRO A 173 -0.02 -3.62 7.38
N SER A 174 0.29 -2.54 6.66
CA SER A 174 1.67 -2.15 6.32
C SER A 174 2.36 -1.52 7.52
N ARG A 175 3.68 -1.26 7.45
CA ARG A 175 4.28 -0.36 8.44
C ARG A 175 3.73 1.05 8.23
N GLY A 176 3.65 1.84 9.30
CA GLY A 176 3.17 3.22 9.22
C GLY A 176 4.03 4.07 8.27
N SER A 177 5.35 3.91 8.35
CA SER A 177 6.31 4.58 7.46
C SER A 177 6.11 4.20 5.98
N GLU A 178 5.94 2.92 5.67
CA GLU A 178 5.68 2.41 4.32
C GLU A 178 4.40 3.01 3.72
N LEU A 179 3.32 3.07 4.51
CA LEU A 179 2.06 3.66 4.04
C LEU A 179 2.20 5.15 3.78
N LEU A 180 2.86 5.87 4.69
CA LEU A 180 3.06 7.32 4.59
C LEU A 180 3.98 7.74 3.44
N GLU A 181 4.73 6.78 2.90
CA GLU A 181 5.55 6.94 1.71
C GLU A 181 4.79 6.76 0.38
N THR A 182 3.48 6.52 0.42
CA THR A 182 2.65 6.35 -0.77
C THR A 182 2.68 7.61 -1.64
N THR A 183 3.04 7.44 -2.91
CA THR A 183 2.96 8.46 -3.96
C THR A 183 1.87 8.08 -4.95
N TRP A 184 1.14 9.06 -5.46
CA TRP A 184 0.05 8.81 -6.44
C TRP A 184 0.43 9.23 -7.87
N ARG A 185 1.52 9.99 -8.01
CA ARG A 185 2.13 10.40 -9.28
C ARG A 185 3.64 10.24 -9.21
N ASN A 186 4.26 10.01 -10.36
CA ASN A 186 5.71 9.94 -10.46
C ASN A 186 6.34 11.28 -10.07
N ASP A 187 7.45 11.20 -9.36
CA ASP A 187 8.30 12.35 -9.07
C ASP A 187 9.24 12.63 -10.25
N TYR A 188 9.83 13.84 -10.32
CA TYR A 188 10.89 14.19 -11.27
C TYR A 188 12.24 13.48 -10.98
N GLY A 189 12.26 12.55 -10.01
CA GLY A 189 13.41 11.74 -9.63
C GLY A 189 13.21 10.26 -9.95
N THR A 190 13.88 9.36 -9.22
CA THR A 190 13.84 7.90 -9.44
C THR A 190 12.61 7.20 -8.86
N ARG A 191 11.81 7.89 -8.03
CA ARG A 191 10.68 7.26 -7.32
C ARG A 191 9.42 7.25 -8.17
N LEU A 192 8.98 6.06 -8.53
CA LEU A 192 7.75 5.83 -9.27
C LEU A 192 6.52 5.82 -8.33
N ARG A 193 5.31 6.05 -8.87
CA ARG A 193 4.04 6.16 -8.10
C ARG A 193 3.56 4.86 -7.44
N ASN A 194 3.25 4.85 -6.16
CA ASN A 194 2.87 3.62 -5.47
C ASN A 194 1.37 3.26 -5.57
N VAL A 195 0.52 4.21 -5.96
CA VAL A 195 -0.91 3.96 -6.25
C VAL A 195 -1.07 3.58 -7.72
N LEU A 196 -1.63 2.41 -7.98
CA LEU A 196 -1.83 1.88 -9.32
C LEU A 196 -3.28 1.45 -9.53
N ALA A 197 -3.85 1.77 -10.68
CA ALA A 197 -5.15 1.30 -11.12
C ALA A 197 -5.04 -0.05 -11.84
N GLY A 198 -5.86 -1.01 -11.46
CA GLY A 198 -6.01 -2.31 -12.10
C GLY A 198 -7.34 -2.45 -12.81
N HIS A 199 -7.54 -3.58 -13.48
CA HIS A 199 -8.81 -3.92 -14.12
C HIS A 199 -9.98 -3.95 -13.11
N ASP A 200 -11.21 -3.77 -13.60
CA ASP A 200 -12.45 -3.87 -12.81
C ASP A 200 -12.54 -2.87 -11.64
N GLY A 201 -11.85 -1.72 -11.75
CA GLY A 201 -11.89 -0.65 -10.77
C GLY A 201 -11.06 -0.94 -9.53
N GLU A 202 -10.13 -1.88 -9.62
CA GLU A 202 -9.18 -2.17 -8.55
C GLU A 202 -8.18 -1.01 -8.39
N ILE A 203 -7.88 -0.66 -7.15
CA ILE A 203 -6.72 0.15 -6.81
C ILE A 203 -5.81 -0.71 -5.92
N LEU A 204 -4.54 -0.78 -6.28
CA LEU A 204 -3.52 -1.45 -5.51
C LEU A 204 -2.43 -0.48 -5.05
N LEU A 205 -1.89 -0.75 -3.87
CA LEU A 205 -0.76 -0.03 -3.30
C LEU A 205 0.47 -0.92 -3.37
N ASP A 206 1.47 -0.46 -4.11
CA ASP A 206 2.79 -1.07 -4.17
C ASP A 206 3.70 -0.40 -3.13
N SER A 207 3.82 -1.02 -1.95
CA SER A 207 4.68 -0.52 -0.86
C SER A 207 6.06 -1.16 -0.86
N THR A 208 6.50 -1.72 -1.99
CA THR A 208 7.81 -2.39 -2.11
C THR A 208 8.92 -1.43 -1.70
N TYR A 209 9.62 -1.78 -0.62
CA TYR A 209 10.60 -0.93 0.06
C TYR A 209 12.02 -1.34 -0.32
N SER A 210 12.87 -0.36 -0.67
CA SER A 210 14.16 -0.57 -1.32
C SER A 210 15.35 -0.90 -0.39
N LYS A 211 15.18 -0.94 0.95
CA LYS A 211 16.34 -1.09 1.86
C LYS A 211 16.96 -2.49 1.86
N THR A 212 16.19 -3.55 1.61
CA THR A 212 16.69 -4.94 1.47
C THR A 212 16.97 -5.33 0.02
N GLU A 213 16.81 -4.38 -0.92
CA GLU A 213 16.89 -4.60 -2.37
C GLU A 213 18.32 -4.89 -2.85
N TYR A 214 19.34 -4.41 -2.13
CA TYR A 214 20.74 -4.76 -2.40
C TYR A 214 21.10 -6.21 -2.03
N LYS A 215 20.27 -6.89 -1.22
CA LYS A 215 20.58 -8.21 -0.64
C LYS A 215 19.73 -9.35 -1.21
N SER A 216 18.62 -9.08 -1.91
CA SER A 216 17.68 -10.10 -2.36
C SER A 216 17.72 -10.31 -3.88
N THR A 217 17.96 -11.54 -4.33
CA THR A 217 17.92 -11.94 -5.75
C THR A 217 16.51 -11.85 -6.37
N ARG A 218 15.46 -11.78 -5.54
CA ARG A 218 14.05 -11.55 -5.93
C ARG A 218 13.51 -10.30 -5.23
N ILE A 219 12.91 -9.38 -5.99
CA ILE A 219 12.24 -8.20 -5.43
C ILE A 219 11.04 -8.68 -4.58
N LYS A 220 11.07 -8.47 -3.27
CA LYS A 220 9.95 -8.77 -2.37
C LYS A 220 8.84 -7.74 -2.55
N GLN A 221 7.89 -8.03 -3.43
CA GLN A 221 6.78 -7.12 -3.71
C GLN A 221 5.78 -7.10 -2.55
N ASN A 222 5.44 -5.91 -2.07
CA ASN A 222 4.53 -5.70 -0.96
C ASN A 222 3.25 -5.01 -1.45
N LEU A 223 2.43 -5.80 -2.17
CA LEU A 223 1.20 -5.34 -2.81
C LEU A 223 -0.01 -5.47 -1.89
N ARG A 224 -0.88 -4.46 -1.91
CA ARG A 224 -2.17 -4.48 -1.18
C ARG A 224 -3.29 -4.00 -2.06
N PHE A 225 -4.35 -4.79 -2.18
CA PHE A 225 -5.56 -4.39 -2.89
C PHE A 225 -6.51 -3.67 -1.95
N LEU A 226 -6.91 -2.46 -2.33
CA LEU A 226 -7.90 -1.71 -1.58
C LEU A 226 -9.25 -2.43 -1.58
N HIS A 227 -10.01 -2.24 -0.52
CA HIS A 227 -11.42 -2.61 -0.49
C HIS A 227 -12.16 -1.91 -1.65
N PRO A 228 -13.10 -2.53 -2.38
CA PRO A 228 -13.67 -1.94 -3.60
C PRO A 228 -14.29 -0.55 -3.40
N ARG A 229 -14.93 -0.33 -2.25
CA ARG A 229 -15.46 1.00 -1.90
C ARG A 229 -14.35 2.03 -1.71
N LEU A 230 -13.22 1.66 -1.09
CA LEU A 230 -12.06 2.54 -0.94
C LEU A 230 -11.32 2.76 -2.25
N ALA A 231 -11.25 1.74 -3.12
CA ALA A 231 -10.71 1.88 -4.47
C ALA A 231 -11.48 2.95 -5.25
N ASN A 232 -12.81 2.89 -5.24
CA ASN A 232 -13.66 3.91 -5.86
C ASN A 232 -13.48 5.30 -5.22
N ILE A 233 -13.50 5.38 -3.88
CA ILE A 233 -13.26 6.64 -3.15
C ILE A 233 -11.90 7.26 -3.55
N MET A 234 -10.84 6.45 -3.61
CA MET A 234 -9.51 6.92 -3.98
C MET A 234 -9.44 7.35 -5.44
N ALA A 235 -10.02 6.57 -6.37
CA ALA A 235 -10.04 6.88 -7.78
C ALA A 235 -10.82 8.17 -8.08
N ILE A 236 -12.00 8.35 -7.47
CA ILE A 236 -12.78 9.60 -7.57
C ILE A 236 -11.98 10.76 -7.00
N TYR A 237 -11.43 10.63 -5.78
CA TYR A 237 -10.66 11.70 -5.15
C TYR A 237 -9.48 12.16 -6.01
N LEU A 238 -8.68 11.21 -6.52
CA LEU A 238 -7.53 11.49 -7.38
C LEU A 238 -7.97 12.12 -8.70
N SER A 239 -9.13 11.75 -9.25
CA SER A 239 -9.63 12.28 -10.52
C SER A 239 -10.34 13.64 -10.40
N THR A 240 -10.68 14.07 -9.19
CA THR A 240 -11.54 15.27 -8.97
C THR A 240 -10.89 16.29 -8.02
N VAL A 241 -11.07 16.10 -6.72
CA VAL A 241 -10.65 17.02 -5.66
C VAL A 241 -9.14 17.23 -5.72
N ARG A 242 -8.36 16.15 -5.81
CA ARG A 242 -6.89 16.22 -5.83
C ARG A 242 -6.37 17.10 -6.96
N GLN A 243 -6.96 17.00 -8.16
CA GLN A 243 -6.53 17.78 -9.32
C GLN A 243 -6.73 19.28 -9.09
N THR A 244 -7.85 19.65 -8.47
CA THR A 244 -8.17 21.06 -8.16
C THR A 244 -7.28 21.59 -7.04
N THR A 245 -7.13 20.84 -5.95
CA THR A 245 -6.34 21.25 -4.79
C THR A 245 -4.85 21.31 -5.12
N ASP A 246 -4.30 20.42 -5.95
CA ASP A 246 -2.91 20.45 -6.40
C ASP A 246 -2.61 21.66 -7.29
N ARG A 247 -3.57 22.07 -8.14
CA ARG A 247 -3.43 23.29 -8.96
C ARG A 247 -3.30 24.53 -8.08
N LEU A 248 -4.12 24.64 -7.04
CA LEU A 248 -4.05 25.74 -6.07
C LEU A 248 -2.78 25.68 -5.22
N PHE A 249 -2.36 24.47 -4.84
CA PHE A 249 -1.17 24.25 -4.02
C PHE A 249 0.09 24.68 -4.78
N ARG A 250 0.21 24.28 -6.06
CA ARG A 250 1.28 24.75 -6.95
C ARG A 250 1.28 26.28 -7.09
N ARG A 251 0.12 26.92 -7.18
CA ARG A 251 0.02 28.38 -7.29
C ARG A 251 0.50 29.09 -6.02
N LYS A 252 0.11 28.62 -4.82
CA LYS A 252 0.45 29.22 -3.51
C LYS A 252 1.90 28.96 -3.10
N HIS A 253 2.34 27.71 -3.21
CA HIS A 253 3.59 27.24 -2.60
C HIS A 253 4.71 26.99 -3.60
N LYS A 254 4.45 27.08 -4.91
CA LYS A 254 5.41 26.78 -5.99
C LYS A 254 6.01 25.37 -5.86
N ALA A 255 5.20 24.42 -5.41
CA ALA A 255 5.60 23.05 -5.13
C ALA A 255 4.53 22.05 -5.55
N SER A 256 4.93 20.81 -5.81
CA SER A 256 4.05 19.73 -6.26
C SER A 256 3.89 18.64 -5.18
N ARG A 257 2.66 18.15 -4.99
CA ARG A 257 2.36 17.11 -3.97
C ARG A 257 2.39 15.72 -4.60
N ASN A 258 3.56 15.08 -4.61
CA ASN A 258 3.70 13.73 -5.17
C ASN A 258 3.27 12.65 -4.17
N TYR A 259 3.57 12.88 -2.89
CA TYR A 259 3.05 12.06 -1.79
C TYR A 259 1.54 12.24 -1.65
N LEU A 260 0.84 11.13 -1.40
CA LEU A 260 -0.59 11.15 -1.14
C LEU A 260 -0.87 11.83 0.20
N TRP A 261 -0.06 11.53 1.21
CA TRP A 261 -0.15 12.01 2.60
C TRP A 261 0.97 13.02 2.89
N CYS A 262 0.70 14.30 2.73
CA CYS A 262 1.73 15.33 2.89
C CYS A 262 1.19 16.67 3.33
N ASN A 263 2.07 17.46 3.95
CA ASN A 263 1.85 18.85 4.28
C ASN A 263 2.88 19.73 3.59
N VAL A 264 2.61 21.03 3.53
CA VAL A 264 3.64 22.00 3.16
C VAL A 264 4.69 22.06 4.27
N ASN A 265 5.96 22.07 3.89
CA ASN A 265 7.06 22.27 4.83
C ASN A 265 8.09 23.21 4.20
N PRO A 266 8.11 24.51 4.58
CA PRO A 266 9.04 25.48 4.02
C PRO A 266 10.52 25.16 4.23
N ASN A 267 10.83 24.31 5.21
CA ASN A 267 12.21 23.97 5.60
C ASN A 267 12.81 22.84 4.76
N VAL A 268 12.02 22.20 3.90
CA VAL A 268 12.48 21.16 2.98
C VAL A 268 12.61 21.76 1.58
N GLU A 269 13.66 21.38 0.85
CA GLU A 269 13.95 21.89 -0.50
C GLU A 269 12.73 21.82 -1.44
N ARG A 270 12.02 20.69 -1.41
CA ARG A 270 10.80 20.45 -2.21
C ARG A 270 9.54 21.14 -1.69
N ARG A 271 9.63 21.85 -0.56
CA ARG A 271 8.54 22.52 0.18
C ARG A 271 7.37 21.63 0.59
N VAL A 272 7.52 20.31 0.47
CA VAL A 272 6.51 19.29 0.78
C VAL A 272 7.17 18.20 1.62
N ALA A 273 6.54 17.85 2.74
CA ALA A 273 6.97 16.76 3.60
C ALA A 273 5.84 15.74 3.75
N ARG A 274 6.20 14.45 3.73
CA ARG A 274 5.28 13.37 4.10
C ARG A 274 4.77 13.57 5.53
N TRP A 275 3.57 13.08 5.80
CA TRP A 275 3.08 13.04 7.18
C TRP A 275 3.95 12.14 8.06
N ASP A 276 3.92 12.44 9.35
CA ASP A 276 4.61 11.65 10.36
C ASP A 276 3.74 10.47 10.85
N THR A 277 4.40 9.39 11.30
CA THR A 277 3.75 8.18 11.82
C THR A 277 2.84 8.43 13.04
N THR A 278 3.07 9.53 13.77
CA THR A 278 2.20 10.00 14.85
C THR A 278 0.79 10.35 14.39
N ILE A 279 0.61 10.84 13.14
CA ILE A 279 -0.72 11.15 12.61
C ILE A 279 -1.52 9.85 12.49
N LEU A 280 -1.00 8.85 11.78
CA LEU A 280 -1.68 7.56 11.64
C LEU A 280 -2.00 6.94 13.01
N SER A 281 -1.03 6.98 13.93
CA SER A 281 -1.21 6.44 15.27
C SER A 281 -2.31 7.16 16.05
N ARG A 282 -2.32 8.50 16.05
CA ARG A 282 -3.36 9.29 16.74
C ARG A 282 -4.75 9.00 16.16
N GLU A 283 -4.90 9.10 14.84
CA GLU A 283 -6.19 8.92 14.18
C GLU A 283 -6.73 7.49 14.36
N LEU A 284 -5.84 6.48 14.38
CA LEU A 284 -6.20 5.09 14.68
C LEU A 284 -6.63 4.93 16.14
N THR A 285 -5.86 5.45 17.09
CA THR A 285 -6.18 5.41 18.53
C THR A 285 -7.54 6.04 18.82
N GLU A 286 -7.84 7.18 18.22
CA GLU A 286 -9.13 7.85 18.39
C GLU A 286 -10.31 7.03 17.86
N ARG A 287 -10.13 6.37 16.71
CA ARG A 287 -11.15 5.50 16.12
C ARG A 287 -11.35 4.22 16.92
N ALA A 288 -10.25 3.60 17.35
CA ALA A 288 -10.28 2.42 18.21
C ALA A 288 -11.01 2.74 19.52
N THR A 289 -10.74 3.90 20.13
CA THR A 289 -11.41 4.35 21.34
C THR A 289 -12.92 4.55 21.10
N ARG A 290 -13.32 5.22 20.02
CA ARG A 290 -14.73 5.42 19.66
C ARG A 290 -15.48 4.10 19.40
N ALA A 291 -14.79 3.13 18.79
CA ALA A 291 -15.35 1.81 18.50
C ALA A 291 -15.23 0.83 19.67
N HIS A 292 -14.74 1.27 20.84
CA HIS A 292 -14.51 0.44 22.03
C HIS A 292 -13.55 -0.74 21.78
N VAL A 293 -12.67 -0.61 20.78
CA VAL A 293 -11.64 -1.58 20.41
C VAL A 293 -10.41 -1.36 21.30
N GLY A 294 -10.49 -1.79 22.56
CA GLY A 294 -9.43 -1.63 23.56
C GLY A 294 -9.15 -0.15 23.93
N LYS A 295 -8.27 0.08 24.92
CA LYS A 295 -7.82 1.44 25.25
C LYS A 295 -6.82 1.94 24.20
N GLY A 296 -7.33 2.37 23.05
CA GLY A 296 -6.56 3.16 22.09
C GLY A 296 -5.42 2.40 21.41
N LEU A 297 -5.76 1.41 20.58
CA LEU A 297 -4.78 0.67 19.78
C LEU A 297 -3.98 1.60 18.86
N ASN A 298 -2.66 1.61 19.02
CA ASN A 298 -1.75 2.28 18.10
C ASN A 298 -1.42 1.37 16.88
N VAL A 299 -0.64 1.89 15.92
CA VAL A 299 -0.27 1.17 14.69
C VAL A 299 0.42 -0.17 14.97
N SER A 300 1.37 -0.22 15.91
CA SER A 300 2.10 -1.45 16.22
C SER A 300 1.18 -2.49 16.87
N GLN A 301 0.38 -2.08 17.84
CA GLN A 301 -0.58 -2.96 18.51
C GLN A 301 -1.65 -3.48 17.56
N PHE A 302 -2.13 -2.65 16.63
CA PHE A 302 -3.06 -3.09 15.60
C PHE A 302 -2.41 -4.10 14.63
N ARG A 303 -1.14 -3.91 14.26
CA ARG A 303 -0.40 -4.91 13.48
C ARG A 303 -0.30 -6.25 14.22
N GLN A 304 0.11 -6.23 15.49
CA GLN A 304 0.20 -7.44 16.33
C GLN A 304 -1.16 -8.14 16.49
N LEU A 305 -2.23 -7.36 16.67
CA LEU A 305 -3.60 -7.86 16.70
C LEU A 305 -3.96 -8.61 15.41
N ILE A 306 -3.72 -8.00 14.25
CA ILE A 306 -4.04 -8.61 12.97
C ILE A 306 -3.14 -9.82 12.67
N GLU A 307 -1.88 -9.79 13.09
CA GLU A 307 -0.98 -10.95 12.98
C GLU A 307 -1.49 -12.12 13.81
N ALA A 308 -1.92 -11.87 15.05
CA ALA A 308 -2.55 -12.88 15.88
C ALA A 308 -3.78 -13.49 15.19
N VAL A 309 -4.65 -12.64 14.63
CA VAL A 309 -5.84 -13.06 13.89
C VAL A 309 -5.43 -13.95 12.71
N ALA A 310 -4.42 -13.53 11.96
CA ALA A 310 -3.96 -14.26 10.79
C ALA A 310 -3.38 -15.63 11.15
N HIS A 311 -2.58 -15.68 12.20
CA HIS A 311 -2.02 -16.93 12.71
C HIS A 311 -3.14 -17.90 13.12
N LYS A 312 -4.11 -17.45 13.91
CA LYS A 312 -5.20 -18.30 14.41
C LYS A 312 -6.20 -18.71 13.34
N HIS A 313 -6.60 -17.80 12.46
CA HIS A 313 -7.71 -18.03 11.53
C HIS A 313 -7.26 -18.43 10.13
N PHE A 314 -6.14 -17.92 9.62
CA PHE A 314 -5.65 -18.25 8.27
C PHE A 314 -4.58 -19.35 8.25
N ARG A 315 -3.68 -19.42 9.24
CA ARG A 315 -2.51 -20.34 9.22
C ARG A 315 -2.63 -21.60 10.07
N THR A 316 -3.48 -21.60 11.09
CA THR A 316 -3.65 -22.77 11.98
C THR A 316 -5.10 -23.27 12.04
N GLY A 317 -6.01 -22.66 11.25
CA GLY A 317 -7.44 -22.94 11.26
C GLY A 317 -8.00 -23.59 9.99
N ARG A 318 -9.34 -23.71 9.92
CA ARG A 318 -10.08 -24.32 8.79
C ARG A 318 -9.80 -23.65 7.44
N LEU A 319 -9.49 -22.35 7.43
CA LEU A 319 -9.12 -21.64 6.21
C LEU A 319 -7.78 -22.12 5.63
N ARG A 320 -6.82 -22.60 6.44
CA ARG A 320 -5.60 -23.23 5.91
C ARG A 320 -5.94 -24.48 5.10
N GLN A 321 -6.82 -25.33 5.62
CA GLN A 321 -7.27 -26.54 4.93
C GLN A 321 -8.00 -26.19 3.62
N ALA A 322 -8.83 -25.14 3.61
CA ALA A 322 -9.47 -24.66 2.39
C ALA A 322 -8.47 -24.03 1.40
N MET A 323 -7.53 -23.23 1.89
CA MET A 323 -6.50 -22.58 1.07
C MET A 323 -5.50 -23.58 0.49
N SER A 324 -5.11 -24.64 1.23
CA SER A 324 -4.25 -25.70 0.71
C SER A 324 -4.91 -26.53 -0.38
N VAL A 325 -6.25 -26.59 -0.40
CA VAL A 325 -7.02 -27.26 -1.46
C VAL A 325 -7.20 -26.35 -2.68
N LEU A 326 -7.42 -25.05 -2.47
CA LEU A 326 -7.62 -24.06 -3.55
C LEU A 326 -6.30 -23.61 -4.21
N PHE A 327 -5.21 -23.58 -3.44
CA PHE A 327 -3.86 -23.22 -3.87
C PHE A 327 -2.90 -24.31 -3.38
N PRO A 328 -2.91 -25.50 -4.01
CA PRO A 328 -1.96 -26.55 -3.67
C PRO A 328 -0.55 -26.01 -3.92
N ALA A 329 0.30 -26.02 -2.88
CA ALA A 329 1.71 -25.72 -3.05
C ALA A 329 2.27 -26.71 -4.07
N GLU A 330 2.96 -26.21 -5.10
CA GLU A 330 3.74 -27.07 -5.99
C GLU A 330 4.69 -27.88 -5.11
N SER A 331 4.63 -29.20 -5.23
CA SER A 331 5.44 -30.09 -4.42
C SER A 331 6.91 -29.99 -4.85
N THR A 332 7.62 -28.99 -4.35
CA THR A 332 9.07 -29.07 -4.24
C THR A 332 9.36 -30.09 -3.12
N LYS A 333 9.55 -31.34 -3.53
CA LYS A 333 10.29 -32.30 -2.72
C LYS A 333 11.70 -31.73 -2.58
N ASP A 334 11.98 -31.20 -1.40
CA ASP A 334 13.27 -31.12 -0.71
C ASP A 334 13.26 -29.87 0.18
N ASN A 335 12.91 -30.08 1.45
CA ASN A 335 13.46 -29.48 2.66
C ASN A 335 12.53 -29.80 3.83
N GLU A 336 12.82 -30.91 4.53
CA GLU A 336 12.19 -31.28 5.82
C GLU A 336 12.61 -30.34 6.98
N ASP A 337 12.78 -29.04 6.72
CA ASP A 337 13.12 -28.02 7.73
C ASP A 337 12.12 -26.85 7.75
N ASP A 338 10.88 -27.11 7.30
CA ASP A 338 9.74 -26.18 7.30
C ASP A 338 9.13 -25.98 8.71
N ASN A 339 9.99 -25.80 9.72
CA ASN A 339 9.63 -25.10 10.96
C ASN A 339 10.02 -23.61 10.87
N LEU A 340 9.90 -23.04 9.67
CA LEU A 340 9.99 -21.61 9.46
C LEU A 340 8.62 -20.97 9.77
N ASP A 341 8.33 -20.81 11.06
CA ASP A 341 7.44 -19.75 11.53
C ASP A 341 8.07 -18.40 11.13
N ASP A 342 7.91 -18.06 9.85
CA ASP A 342 8.63 -16.97 9.23
C ASP A 342 7.95 -15.63 9.57
N LEU A 343 8.15 -15.21 10.81
CA LEU A 343 7.88 -13.86 11.31
C LEU A 343 8.66 -12.80 10.49
N THR A 344 9.71 -13.19 9.77
CA THR A 344 10.51 -12.31 8.90
C THR A 344 9.82 -12.02 7.56
N LEU A 345 8.89 -12.89 7.12
CA LEU A 345 8.12 -12.71 5.87
C LEU A 345 7.11 -11.54 5.95
N LEU A 346 6.81 -11.03 7.15
CA LEU A 346 5.69 -10.11 7.42
C LEU A 346 6.12 -8.73 7.93
N GLY A 347 7.43 -8.47 7.93
CA GLY A 347 7.97 -7.19 8.35
C GLY A 347 7.79 -6.92 9.85
N LEU A 348 8.11 -7.91 10.68
CA LEU A 348 8.26 -7.73 12.12
C LEU A 348 9.68 -7.35 12.56
N ASP A 349 10.63 -7.25 11.64
CA ASP A 349 11.93 -6.63 11.88
C ASP A 349 11.74 -5.12 12.06
N GLY A 350 11.72 -4.70 13.31
CA GLY A 350 11.64 -3.29 13.73
C GLY A 350 11.74 -3.11 15.24
N TYR A 351 12.08 -4.17 15.98
CA TYR A 351 12.27 -4.11 17.43
C TYR A 351 13.76 -4.07 17.86
N SER A 352 14.70 -3.97 16.92
CA SER A 352 16.07 -3.54 17.18
C SER A 352 16.69 -2.91 15.94
N ASP A 353 16.42 -1.62 15.69
CA ASP A 353 17.26 -0.84 14.77
C ASP A 353 18.59 -0.56 15.50
N ASP A 354 19.70 -1.08 14.95
CA ASP A 354 21.00 -0.37 14.77
C ASP A 354 22.25 -1.28 14.73
N VAL A 355 22.18 -2.63 14.67
CA VAL A 355 23.42 -3.46 14.70
C VAL A 355 23.48 -4.61 13.68
N ASP A 356 22.45 -4.82 12.87
CA ASP A 356 22.35 -6.01 12.01
C ASP A 356 22.99 -5.88 10.62
N ASP A 357 23.58 -4.73 10.29
CA ASP A 357 24.02 -4.43 8.93
C ASP A 357 25.37 -5.03 8.50
N ILE A 358 26.19 -5.52 9.44
CA ILE A 358 27.57 -5.98 9.16
C ILE A 358 27.69 -7.51 9.06
N ALA A 359 26.80 -8.27 9.74
CA ALA A 359 26.92 -9.73 9.84
C ALA A 359 26.42 -10.48 8.60
N ASP A 360 25.39 -9.98 7.92
CA ASP A 360 24.79 -10.69 6.78
C ASP A 360 25.63 -10.55 5.50
N ALA A 361 26.56 -9.59 5.45
CA ALA A 361 27.43 -9.36 4.28
C ALA A 361 28.55 -10.40 4.12
N ALA A 362 28.96 -11.10 5.20
CA ALA A 362 30.02 -12.12 5.08
C ALA A 362 29.48 -13.54 4.89
N ALA A 363 28.23 -13.82 5.26
CA ALA A 363 27.60 -15.12 5.02
C ALA A 363 27.37 -15.38 3.52
N ASP A 364 26.93 -14.37 2.76
CA ASP A 364 26.66 -14.50 1.32
C ASP A 364 27.94 -14.52 0.46
N HIS A 365 29.05 -13.94 0.94
CA HIS A 365 30.35 -14.04 0.24
C HIS A 365 30.91 -15.48 0.28
N MET A 366 30.50 -16.30 1.26
CA MET A 366 30.94 -17.69 1.40
C MET A 366 30.06 -18.68 0.62
N ALA A 367 28.80 -18.32 0.31
CA ALA A 367 27.89 -19.15 -0.49
C ALA A 367 28.20 -19.12 -2.01
N GLY A 368 28.94 -18.11 -2.47
CA GLY A 368 29.31 -17.92 -3.89
C GLY A 368 30.46 -18.78 -4.43
N LEU A 369 30.96 -19.78 -3.67
CA LEU A 369 32.17 -20.54 -4.02
C LEU A 369 31.97 -22.04 -4.24
N GLY A 370 30.74 -22.52 -4.50
CA GLY A 370 30.48 -23.92 -4.87
C GLY A 370 30.27 -24.13 -6.38
N PRO A 371 31.01 -25.01 -7.08
CA PRO A 371 30.75 -25.31 -8.49
C PRO A 371 29.77 -26.49 -8.62
N GLY A 372 28.63 -26.27 -9.29
CA GLY A 372 27.65 -27.33 -9.54
C GLY A 372 26.78 -27.06 -10.76
N ARG A 373 27.20 -27.58 -11.92
CA ARG A 373 26.43 -27.67 -13.18
C ARG A 373 25.08 -28.37 -12.96
N HIS A 374 23.98 -27.75 -13.38
CA HIS A 374 22.72 -28.44 -13.68
C HIS A 374 22.30 -28.15 -15.13
N GLY A 375 21.94 -29.22 -15.85
CA GLY A 375 21.75 -29.23 -17.30
C GLY A 375 20.53 -28.45 -17.77
N HIS A 376 20.68 -27.72 -18.86
CA HIS A 376 19.61 -26.99 -19.53
C HIS A 376 18.65 -27.97 -20.23
N GLY A 377 17.52 -28.28 -19.59
CA GLY A 377 16.33 -28.76 -20.30
C GLY A 377 15.58 -27.55 -20.86
N GLN A 378 15.37 -27.50 -22.17
CA GLN A 378 14.49 -26.52 -22.80
C GLN A 378 13.04 -26.89 -22.44
N ASP A 379 12.28 -26.00 -21.80
CA ASP A 379 10.89 -26.28 -21.50
C ASP A 379 10.03 -26.32 -22.79
N PRO A 380 8.88 -27.00 -22.79
CA PRO A 380 8.06 -27.19 -23.99
C PRO A 380 7.59 -25.89 -24.66
N PHE A 381 7.39 -24.81 -23.90
CA PHE A 381 6.96 -23.51 -24.41
C PHE A 381 8.13 -22.68 -24.96
N SER A 382 9.33 -22.83 -24.39
CA SER A 382 10.57 -22.32 -24.99
C SER A 382 10.88 -23.00 -26.32
N ALA A 383 10.65 -24.32 -26.42
CA ALA A 383 10.80 -25.07 -27.67
C ALA A 383 9.79 -24.62 -28.74
N GLN A 384 8.58 -24.18 -28.37
CA GLN A 384 7.57 -23.66 -29.29
C GLN A 384 7.79 -22.19 -29.69
N SER A 385 8.21 -21.35 -28.75
CA SER A 385 8.42 -19.92 -28.98
C SER A 385 9.76 -19.60 -29.65
N GLY A 386 10.69 -20.57 -29.70
CA GLY A 386 12.05 -20.39 -30.22
C GLY A 386 12.93 -19.47 -29.35
N ARG A 387 12.45 -19.12 -28.15
CA ARG A 387 13.17 -18.31 -27.16
C ARG A 387 13.54 -19.21 -25.99
N SER A 388 14.70 -18.98 -25.37
CA SER A 388 15.00 -19.67 -24.11
C SER A 388 14.04 -19.17 -23.02
N ASP A 389 13.80 -20.00 -22.00
CA ASP A 389 12.98 -19.64 -20.84
C ASP A 389 13.50 -18.34 -20.24
N GLU A 390 14.82 -18.24 -20.05
CA GLU A 390 15.51 -17.04 -19.61
C GLU A 390 15.23 -15.81 -20.51
N THR A 391 15.16 -15.97 -21.84
CA THR A 391 14.83 -14.87 -22.77
C THR A 391 13.35 -14.47 -22.66
N SER A 392 12.45 -15.44 -22.45
CA SER A 392 11.03 -15.20 -22.17
C SER A 392 10.84 -14.44 -20.85
N TRP A 393 11.56 -14.84 -19.80
CA TRP A 393 11.64 -14.13 -18.51
C TRP A 393 12.25 -12.74 -18.64
N ILE A 394 13.29 -12.54 -19.47
CA ILE A 394 13.89 -11.22 -19.73
C ILE A 394 12.90 -10.28 -20.43
N HIS A 395 12.06 -10.80 -21.34
CA HIS A 395 11.00 -10.01 -21.97
C HIS A 395 9.80 -9.76 -21.06
N TYR A 396 9.50 -10.68 -20.14
CA TYR A 396 8.53 -10.47 -19.05
C TYR A 396 9.08 -9.53 -17.95
N ALA A 397 10.41 -9.41 -17.84
CA ALA A 397 11.10 -8.63 -16.82
C ALA A 397 12.46 -8.07 -17.33
N ARG A 398 12.44 -6.90 -18.01
CA ARG A 398 13.49 -5.83 -18.06
C ARG A 398 13.18 -4.85 -19.22
N GLN A 399 13.19 -3.52 -19.09
CA GLN A 399 14.17 -2.65 -18.44
C GLN A 399 13.54 -1.43 -17.72
N LYS A 400 13.69 -1.37 -16.40
CA LYS A 400 14.25 -0.27 -15.56
C LYS A 400 13.97 -0.64 -14.10
N ILE A 401 14.98 -0.44 -13.26
CA ILE A 401 15.23 -1.10 -11.97
C ILE A 401 14.28 -0.59 -10.86
N HIS A 402 12.97 -0.80 -10.99
CA HIS A 402 12.06 -0.62 -9.85
C HIS A 402 10.73 -1.38 -10.01
N ARG A 403 10.26 -1.64 -11.24
CA ARG A 403 8.89 -2.15 -11.48
C ARG A 403 8.67 -3.06 -12.70
N ALA A 404 9.71 -3.41 -13.44
CA ALA A 404 9.55 -4.35 -14.55
C ALA A 404 9.37 -5.78 -14.01
N GLY A 405 8.21 -6.38 -14.29
CA GLY A 405 7.86 -7.74 -13.85
C GLY A 405 7.13 -7.76 -12.50
N MET A 406 5.95 -7.12 -12.41
CA MET A 406 5.00 -7.62 -11.41
C MET A 406 4.58 -9.02 -11.84
N ASP A 407 5.11 -9.99 -11.13
CA ASP A 407 4.78 -11.40 -11.31
C ASP A 407 3.26 -11.54 -11.12
N GLU A 408 2.56 -11.94 -12.18
CA GLU A 408 1.11 -12.18 -12.19
C GLU A 408 0.70 -13.11 -11.03
N GLY A 409 1.55 -14.09 -10.69
CA GLY A 409 1.35 -14.97 -9.53
C GLY A 409 1.38 -14.21 -8.21
N VAL A 410 2.32 -13.26 -8.04
CA VAL A 410 2.41 -12.42 -6.84
C VAL A 410 1.25 -11.44 -6.74
N ILE A 411 0.84 -10.81 -7.86
CA ILE A 411 -0.36 -9.96 -7.92
C ILE A 411 -1.59 -10.78 -7.52
N SER A 412 -1.77 -11.95 -8.13
CA SER A 412 -2.93 -12.83 -7.86
C SER A 412 -2.97 -13.25 -6.39
N ASN A 413 -1.85 -13.68 -5.82
CA ASN A 413 -1.76 -14.07 -4.41
C ASN A 413 -2.04 -12.90 -3.47
N ALA A 414 -1.49 -11.71 -3.74
CA ALA A 414 -1.75 -10.51 -2.96
C ALA A 414 -3.24 -10.09 -3.05
N ARG A 415 -3.84 -10.20 -4.24
CA ARG A 415 -5.28 -9.97 -4.45
C ARG A 415 -6.11 -10.92 -3.59
N VAL A 416 -5.85 -12.22 -3.69
CA VAL A 416 -6.56 -13.25 -2.90
C VAL A 416 -6.41 -12.97 -1.41
N ALA A 417 -5.20 -12.68 -0.92
CA ALA A 417 -4.95 -12.39 0.49
C ALA A 417 -5.73 -11.16 0.97
N SER A 418 -5.71 -10.03 0.24
CA SER A 418 -6.50 -8.84 0.57
C SER A 418 -8.00 -9.13 0.55
N ARG A 419 -8.50 -9.91 -0.42
CA ARG A 419 -9.92 -10.26 -0.53
C ARG A 419 -10.38 -11.20 0.58
N VAL A 420 -9.59 -12.22 0.92
CA VAL A 420 -9.87 -13.13 2.04
C VAL A 420 -9.89 -12.38 3.36
N TYR A 421 -8.95 -11.46 3.58
CA TYR A 421 -8.94 -10.56 4.73
C TYR A 421 -10.22 -9.73 4.82
N GLN A 422 -10.61 -9.08 3.72
CA GLN A 422 -11.83 -8.27 3.65
C GLN A 422 -13.10 -9.10 3.88
N ALA A 423 -13.13 -10.33 3.38
CA ALA A 423 -14.24 -11.26 3.57
C ALA A 423 -14.33 -11.77 5.02
N PHE A 424 -13.21 -12.07 5.66
CA PHE A 424 -13.16 -12.48 7.07
C PHE A 424 -13.77 -11.42 7.99
N PHE A 425 -13.40 -10.16 7.79
CA PHE A 425 -14.01 -9.04 8.51
C PHE A 425 -15.40 -8.64 7.97
N GLY A 426 -15.97 -9.40 7.02
CA GLY A 426 -17.30 -9.18 6.47
C GLY A 426 -17.51 -7.75 5.96
N LEU A 427 -16.50 -7.21 5.27
CA LEU A 427 -16.49 -5.85 4.73
C LEU A 427 -17.28 -5.75 3.42
N PHE A 428 -17.47 -6.87 2.71
CA PHE A 428 -18.42 -6.97 1.63
C PHE A 428 -19.84 -7.00 2.21
N GLY A 429 -20.70 -6.09 1.73
CA GLY A 429 -22.12 -6.08 2.11
C GLY A 429 -22.84 -7.34 1.64
N ALA A 430 -23.95 -7.69 2.29
CA ALA A 430 -24.94 -8.54 1.65
C ALA A 430 -25.39 -7.82 0.37
N THR A 431 -25.24 -8.48 -0.78
CA THR A 431 -25.50 -7.99 -2.14
C THR A 431 -24.68 -6.77 -2.58
N ALA A 432 -23.67 -7.02 -3.40
CA ALA A 432 -23.40 -6.10 -4.50
C ALA A 432 -24.69 -6.04 -5.35
N PRO A 433 -25.24 -4.85 -5.68
CA PRO A 433 -26.16 -4.81 -6.80
C PRO A 433 -25.38 -5.28 -8.02
N ALA A 434 -25.93 -6.25 -8.75
CA ALA A 434 -25.48 -6.58 -10.08
C ALA A 434 -25.29 -5.28 -10.89
N PRO A 435 -24.34 -5.22 -11.85
CA PRO A 435 -24.25 -4.08 -12.74
C PRO A 435 -25.60 -3.92 -13.45
N THR A 436 -26.36 -2.89 -13.10
CA THR A 436 -27.64 -2.63 -13.75
C THR A 436 -27.36 -2.34 -15.22
N PRO A 437 -28.00 -3.06 -16.16
CA PRO A 437 -27.83 -2.80 -17.57
C PRO A 437 -28.38 -1.42 -17.92
N SER A 438 -27.62 -0.72 -18.76
CA SER A 438 -28.03 0.36 -19.66
C SER A 438 -29.55 0.59 -19.74
N ILE A 439 -30.02 1.74 -19.24
CA ILE A 439 -31.31 2.29 -19.68
C ILE A 439 -31.02 3.12 -20.91
N ALA A 440 -30.96 2.43 -22.05
CA ALA A 440 -31.20 3.01 -23.35
C ALA A 440 -32.66 2.72 -23.74
N GLY A 441 -33.47 3.78 -23.82
CA GLY A 441 -34.60 3.86 -24.75
C GLY A 441 -36.01 3.93 -24.16
N GLN A 442 -36.83 4.74 -24.86
CA GLN A 442 -38.29 4.94 -24.79
C GLN A 442 -38.71 6.05 -23.79
N THR A 443 -39.18 7.23 -24.19
CA THR A 443 -39.75 7.77 -25.45
C THR A 443 -39.49 9.27 -25.51
#